data_AF-A0A661M697-F1
#
_entry.id   AF-A0A661M697-F1
#
_cell.length_a   1.000
_cell.length_b   1.000
_cell.length_c   1.000
_cell.angle_alpha   90.00
_cell.angle_beta   90.00
_cell.angle_gamma   90.00
#
_symmetry.space_group_name_H-M   'P 1'
#
loop_
_entity.id
_entity.type
_entity.pdbx_description
1 polymer ?
#
loop_
_entity_poly.entity_id
_entity_poly.type
_entity_poly.pdbx_seq_one_letter_code
_entity_poly.pdbx_strand_id
1 'polypeptide(L)'
;MERITMTDKDFTSCCGLYCPDCIWFRNNFSYLAKELLDRLKEVNFEKYASIKSPFGSELQHYREFLEVANFIAKNYCAEPCRKVGGCAGKPCKIMLCAESKGLEGCWQCEEMGSCEKFDFLKPRCGDTPYRNLLKIKELGYEEWIKERSPHYIISGRDKIHPESKSISRKIQSFPFSQGLLCHVPSLDKLKALLNPHAARSYLNQAEGGGNR
;
A
#
# COMPACT_ATOMS: atom_id res chain seq x y z
N MET A 1 -17.20 22.12 -12.72
CA MET A 1 -17.37 20.68 -12.44
C MET A 1 -17.94 20.55 -11.03
N GLU A 2 -19.21 20.18 -10.92
CA GLU A 2 -19.80 19.84 -9.62
C GLU A 2 -19.00 18.73 -8.97
N ARG A 3 -18.56 18.97 -7.73
CA ARG A 3 -17.82 18.01 -6.93
C ARG A 3 -18.87 17.02 -6.39
N ILE A 4 -19.16 15.95 -7.12
CA ILE A 4 -20.05 14.88 -6.66
C ILE A 4 -19.51 14.37 -5.31
N THR A 5 -20.27 14.59 -4.25
CA THR A 5 -19.95 14.08 -2.91
C THR A 5 -20.29 12.60 -2.87
N MET A 6 -19.25 11.75 -2.81
CA MET A 6 -19.44 10.31 -2.65
C MET A 6 -20.06 10.01 -1.29
N THR A 7 -20.99 9.06 -1.28
CA THR A 7 -21.70 8.58 -0.09
C THR A 7 -21.09 7.28 0.44
N ASP A 8 -21.45 6.94 1.67
CA ASP A 8 -21.13 5.68 2.33
C ASP A 8 -21.57 4.44 1.51
N LYS A 9 -22.67 4.56 0.77
CA LYS A 9 -23.16 3.55 -0.18
C LYS A 9 -22.20 3.35 -1.36
N ASP A 10 -21.60 4.43 -1.87
CA ASP A 10 -20.64 4.36 -2.99
C ASP A 10 -19.35 3.61 -2.62
N PHE A 11 -18.95 3.71 -1.35
CA PHE A 11 -17.77 3.03 -0.82
C PHE A 11 -18.03 1.55 -0.46
N THR A 12 -19.29 1.16 -0.36
CA THR A 12 -19.70 -0.21 -0.02
C THR A 12 -19.85 -1.04 -1.28
N SER A 13 -19.02 -2.06 -1.46
CA SER A 13 -19.12 -2.96 -2.61
C SER A 13 -20.27 -3.96 -2.43
N CYS A 14 -20.78 -4.50 -3.55
CA CYS A 14 -21.83 -5.52 -3.55
C CYS A 14 -21.49 -6.77 -2.72
N CYS A 15 -20.20 -7.05 -2.50
CA CYS A 15 -19.74 -8.16 -1.67
C CYS A 15 -19.70 -7.85 -0.17
N GLY A 16 -20.16 -6.68 0.29
CA GLY A 16 -20.13 -6.30 1.70
C GLY A 16 -18.75 -5.87 2.22
N LEU A 17 -17.81 -5.59 1.31
CA LEU A 17 -16.52 -4.97 1.65
C LEU A 17 -16.60 -3.45 1.52
N TYR A 18 -15.96 -2.75 2.45
CA TYR A 18 -15.89 -1.30 2.49
C TYR A 18 -14.54 -0.82 1.95
N CYS A 19 -14.53 -0.02 0.88
CA CYS A 19 -13.29 0.39 0.21
C CYS A 19 -12.34 1.19 1.12
N PRO A 20 -12.79 2.10 2.00
CA PRO A 20 -11.91 2.79 2.93
C PRO A 20 -11.13 1.89 3.91
N ASP A 21 -11.51 0.62 4.08
CA ASP A 21 -10.73 -0.35 4.88
C ASP A 21 -9.70 -1.12 4.07
N CYS A 22 -9.79 -1.06 2.73
CA CYS A 22 -8.84 -1.71 1.83
C CYS A 22 -7.49 -1.00 1.93
N ILE A 23 -6.41 -1.77 2.04
CA ILE A 23 -5.08 -1.21 2.21
C ILE A 23 -4.66 -0.40 0.97
N TRP A 24 -5.18 -0.75 -0.20
CA TRP A 24 -4.83 -0.13 -1.48
C TRP A 24 -5.68 1.10 -1.81
N PHE A 25 -6.80 1.32 -1.11
CA PHE A 25 -7.71 2.42 -1.41
C PHE A 25 -7.16 3.75 -0.91
N ARG A 26 -6.95 4.70 -1.82
CA ARG A 26 -6.42 6.05 -1.57
C ARG A 26 -5.22 6.06 -0.61
N ASN A 27 -4.36 5.05 -0.77
CA ASN A 27 -3.20 4.86 0.08
C ASN A 27 -2.07 5.82 -0.29
N ASN A 28 -1.20 6.13 0.66
CA ASN A 28 -0.01 6.97 0.43
C ASN A 28 1.25 6.15 0.09
N PHE A 29 1.36 4.93 0.59
CA PHE A 29 2.57 4.13 0.47
C PHE A 29 2.90 3.70 -0.96
N SER A 30 1.92 3.64 -1.87
CA SER A 30 2.16 3.37 -3.30
C SER A 30 2.91 4.52 -3.96
N TYR A 31 2.52 5.76 -3.63
CA TYR A 31 3.24 6.94 -4.06
C TYR A 31 4.66 6.97 -3.48
N LEU A 32 4.80 6.71 -2.17
CA LEU A 32 6.11 6.67 -1.50
C LEU A 32 7.04 5.58 -2.08
N ALA A 33 6.50 4.40 -2.39
CA ALA A 33 7.26 3.33 -3.03
C ALA A 33 7.74 3.75 -4.43
N LYS A 34 6.87 4.41 -5.21
CA LYS A 34 7.26 4.95 -6.52
C LYS A 34 8.37 5.99 -6.39
N GLU A 35 8.23 6.94 -5.47
CA GLU A 35 9.25 7.97 -5.23
C GLU A 35 10.60 7.35 -4.84
N LEU A 36 10.60 6.37 -3.94
CA LEU A 36 11.82 5.65 -3.56
C LEU A 36 12.47 4.95 -4.77
N LEU A 37 11.69 4.25 -5.59
CA LEU A 37 12.18 3.58 -6.80
C LEU A 37 12.81 4.57 -7.79
N ASP A 38 12.17 5.73 -8.00
CA ASP A 38 12.69 6.78 -8.88
C ASP A 38 14.03 7.31 -8.36
N ARG A 39 14.16 7.56 -7.06
CA ARG A 39 15.43 8.00 -6.43
C ARG A 39 16.55 6.96 -6.52
N LEU A 40 16.24 5.68 -6.29
CA LEU A 40 17.23 4.60 -6.41
C LEU A 40 17.72 4.45 -7.85
N LYS A 41 16.84 4.68 -8.84
CA LYS A 41 17.20 4.67 -10.25
C LYS A 41 18.09 5.85 -10.63
N GLU A 42 17.78 7.06 -10.15
CA GLU A 42 18.56 8.29 -10.39
C GLU A 42 20.04 8.12 -10.02
N VAL A 43 20.34 7.40 -8.94
CA VAL A 43 21.71 7.16 -8.46
C VAL A 43 22.34 5.86 -8.96
N ASN A 44 21.65 5.13 -9.86
CA ASN A 44 22.04 3.79 -10.32
C ASN A 44 22.38 2.84 -9.16
N PHE A 45 21.47 2.78 -8.17
CA PHE A 45 21.69 2.01 -6.95
C PHE A 45 21.85 0.51 -7.22
N GLU A 46 21.26 -0.01 -8.30
CA GLU A 46 21.45 -1.40 -8.73
C GLU A 46 22.94 -1.74 -8.94
N LYS A 47 23.69 -0.85 -9.59
CA LYS A 47 25.14 -1.02 -9.76
C LYS A 47 25.85 -1.00 -8.40
N TYR A 48 25.49 -0.08 -7.52
CA TYR A 48 26.03 -0.03 -6.16
C TYR A 48 25.77 -1.34 -5.40
N ALA A 49 24.53 -1.82 -5.42
CA ALA A 49 24.12 -3.07 -4.77
C ALA A 49 24.90 -4.26 -5.32
N SER A 50 25.08 -4.37 -6.65
CA SER A 50 25.85 -5.46 -7.27
C SER A 50 27.33 -5.49 -6.85
N ILE A 51 27.95 -4.32 -6.65
CA ILE A 51 29.36 -4.21 -6.23
C ILE A 51 29.50 -4.51 -4.74
N LYS A 52 28.49 -4.14 -3.93
CA LYS A 52 28.53 -4.23 -2.47
C LYS A 52 27.88 -5.50 -1.90
N SER A 53 27.14 -6.27 -2.70
CA SER A 53 26.52 -7.53 -2.27
C SER A 53 27.48 -8.60 -1.72
N PRO A 54 28.78 -8.65 -2.07
CA PRO A 54 29.72 -9.54 -1.39
C PRO A 54 30.03 -9.11 0.05
N PHE A 55 29.79 -7.85 0.40
CA PHE A 55 30.11 -7.25 1.70
C PHE A 55 28.87 -7.02 2.59
N GLY A 56 27.66 -7.27 2.08
CA GLY A 56 26.41 -7.14 2.83
C GLY A 56 25.33 -8.04 2.25
N SER A 57 24.88 -9.01 3.04
CA SER A 57 23.90 -10.03 2.63
C SER A 57 22.57 -9.43 2.19
N GLU A 58 22.18 -8.29 2.75
CA GLU A 58 20.92 -7.61 2.45
C GLU A 58 20.84 -7.15 0.99
N LEU A 59 21.98 -6.76 0.42
CA LEU A 59 22.07 -6.29 -0.97
C LEU A 59 21.99 -7.44 -1.97
N GLN A 60 22.14 -8.69 -1.54
CA GLN A 60 21.92 -9.86 -2.39
C GLN A 60 20.44 -9.98 -2.79
N HIS A 61 19.53 -9.46 -1.97
CA HIS A 61 18.08 -9.49 -2.21
C HIS A 61 17.55 -8.23 -2.92
N TYR A 62 18.44 -7.44 -3.54
CA TYR A 62 18.05 -6.15 -4.11
C TYR A 62 17.01 -6.31 -5.22
N ARG A 63 17.09 -7.37 -6.03
CA ARG A 63 16.14 -7.64 -7.11
C ARG A 63 14.76 -7.98 -6.55
N GLU A 64 14.70 -8.84 -5.54
CA GLU A 64 13.48 -9.23 -4.84
C GLU A 64 12.84 -8.02 -4.16
N PHE A 65 13.65 -7.15 -3.55
CA PHE A 65 13.19 -5.86 -3.04
C PHE A 65 12.55 -5.02 -4.15
N LEU A 66 13.18 -4.89 -5.31
CA LEU A 66 12.62 -4.14 -6.43
C LEU A 66 11.28 -4.73 -6.90
N GLU A 67 11.14 -6.05 -6.94
CA GLU A 67 9.88 -6.71 -7.33
C GLU A 67 8.74 -6.36 -6.38
N VAL A 68 8.98 -6.45 -5.06
CA VAL A 68 7.99 -6.09 -4.03
C VAL A 68 7.68 -4.59 -4.05
N ALA A 69 8.70 -3.73 -4.11
CA ALA A 69 8.51 -2.28 -4.14
C ALA A 69 7.75 -1.84 -5.40
N ASN A 70 8.04 -2.43 -6.57
CA ASN A 70 7.29 -2.18 -7.80
C ASN A 70 5.84 -2.65 -7.70
N PHE A 71 5.59 -3.81 -7.06
CA PHE A 71 4.24 -4.25 -6.79
C PHE A 71 3.50 -3.22 -5.93
N ILE A 72 4.09 -2.76 -4.82
CA ILE A 72 3.47 -1.74 -3.97
C ILE A 72 3.20 -0.46 -4.75
N ALA A 73 4.17 0.03 -5.53
CA ALA A 73 4.05 1.25 -6.32
C ALA A 73 2.92 1.21 -7.36
N LYS A 74 2.62 0.03 -7.91
CA LYS A 74 1.59 -0.18 -8.94
C LYS A 74 0.18 -0.39 -8.37
N ASN A 75 0.05 -0.69 -7.08
CA ASN A 75 -1.24 -1.06 -6.50
C ASN A 75 -1.89 0.15 -5.79
N TYR A 76 -2.75 0.88 -6.50
CA TYR A 76 -3.48 2.02 -5.95
C TYR A 76 -4.90 2.07 -6.48
N CYS A 77 -5.88 2.38 -5.63
CA CYS A 77 -7.26 2.62 -6.03
C CYS A 77 -7.69 4.06 -5.71
N ALA A 78 -8.02 4.85 -6.73
CA ALA A 78 -8.57 6.20 -6.57
C ALA A 78 -10.07 6.20 -6.23
N GLU A 79 -10.78 5.22 -6.81
CA GLU A 79 -12.22 5.11 -6.85
C GLU A 79 -12.66 3.76 -6.26
N PRO A 80 -13.86 3.68 -5.64
CA PRO A 80 -14.32 2.47 -4.98
C PRO A 80 -14.69 1.39 -5.99
N CYS A 81 -14.64 0.14 -5.52
CA CYS A 81 -14.89 -1.03 -6.37
C CYS A 81 -16.24 -0.99 -7.08
N ARG A 82 -17.26 -0.37 -6.47
CA ARG A 82 -18.60 -0.22 -7.08
C ARG A 82 -18.56 0.58 -8.38
N LYS A 83 -17.64 1.54 -8.52
CA LYS A 83 -17.54 2.44 -9.68
C LYS A 83 -16.57 1.95 -10.75
N VAL A 84 -15.46 1.32 -10.36
CA VAL A 84 -14.37 0.97 -11.28
C VAL A 84 -14.10 -0.53 -11.41
N GLY A 85 -14.84 -1.38 -10.69
CA GLY A 85 -14.59 -2.82 -10.63
C GLY A 85 -13.74 -3.24 -9.44
N GLY A 86 -13.60 -4.55 -9.22
CA GLY A 86 -12.95 -5.14 -8.05
C GLY A 86 -11.45 -4.89 -7.96
N CYS A 87 -10.72 -5.73 -7.20
CA CYS A 87 -9.31 -5.52 -6.85
C CYS A 87 -8.33 -5.29 -8.02
N ALA A 88 -8.71 -5.64 -9.26
CA ALA A 88 -7.92 -5.45 -10.47
C ALA A 88 -8.43 -4.30 -11.37
N GLY A 89 -9.33 -3.45 -10.88
CA GLY A 89 -9.98 -2.41 -11.70
C GLY A 89 -10.89 -2.98 -12.80
N LYS A 90 -11.39 -4.20 -12.60
CA LYS A 90 -12.29 -4.90 -13.51
C LYS A 90 -13.42 -5.55 -12.71
N PRO A 91 -14.66 -5.63 -13.24
CA PRO A 91 -15.74 -6.34 -12.56
C PRO A 91 -15.32 -7.78 -12.20
N CYS A 92 -15.49 -8.15 -10.93
CA CYS A 92 -15.24 -9.52 -10.49
C CYS A 92 -16.49 -10.37 -10.66
N LYS A 93 -16.35 -11.70 -10.50
CA LYS A 93 -17.47 -12.65 -10.62
C LYS A 93 -18.66 -12.34 -9.70
N ILE A 94 -18.43 -11.71 -8.53
CA ILE A 94 -19.50 -11.30 -7.62
C ILE A 94 -20.26 -10.09 -8.19
N MET A 95 -19.54 -9.09 -8.70
CA MET A 95 -20.15 -7.89 -9.29
C MET A 95 -20.99 -8.23 -10.51
N LEU A 96 -20.43 -9.02 -11.43
CA LEU A 96 -21.15 -9.49 -12.62
C LEU A 96 -22.41 -10.28 -12.26
N CYS A 97 -22.32 -11.11 -11.23
CA CYS A 97 -23.48 -11.86 -10.74
C CYS A 97 -24.55 -10.94 -10.15
N ALA A 98 -24.18 -9.96 -9.31
CA ALA A 98 -25.13 -9.01 -8.72
C ALA A 98 -25.82 -8.18 -9.81
N GLU A 99 -25.05 -7.66 -10.78
CA GLU A 99 -25.55 -6.91 -11.92
C GLU A 99 -26.54 -7.73 -12.76
N SER A 100 -26.20 -8.98 -13.10
CA SER A 100 -27.09 -9.86 -13.90
C SER A 100 -28.42 -10.16 -13.20
N LYS A 101 -28.46 -10.12 -11.86
CA LYS A 101 -29.66 -10.33 -11.06
C LYS A 101 -30.38 -9.01 -10.70
N GLY A 102 -29.90 -7.85 -11.18
CA GLY A 102 -30.45 -6.54 -10.82
C GLY A 102 -30.30 -6.18 -9.34
N LEU A 103 -29.33 -6.77 -8.65
CA LEU A 103 -29.13 -6.58 -7.21
C LEU A 103 -28.18 -5.41 -6.95
N GLU A 104 -28.55 -4.56 -5.99
CA GLU A 104 -27.68 -3.50 -5.49
C GLU A 104 -26.48 -4.07 -4.73
N GLY A 105 -26.66 -5.24 -4.13
CA GLY A 105 -25.58 -6.08 -3.64
C GLY A 105 -26.06 -7.39 -3.03
N CYS A 106 -25.11 -8.21 -2.60
CA CYS A 106 -25.36 -9.61 -2.29
C CYS A 106 -26.24 -9.84 -1.05
N TRP A 107 -26.46 -8.81 -0.21
CA TRP A 107 -27.38 -8.88 0.93
C TRP A 107 -28.86 -8.99 0.49
N GLN A 108 -29.16 -8.66 -0.77
CA GLN A 108 -30.48 -8.88 -1.39
C GLN A 108 -30.63 -10.27 -2.00
N CYS A 109 -29.56 -11.07 -2.06
CA CYS A 109 -29.58 -12.39 -2.69
C CYS A 109 -30.01 -13.46 -1.68
N GLU A 110 -31.05 -14.22 -1.99
CA GLU A 110 -31.53 -15.33 -1.14
C GLU A 110 -30.53 -16.49 -1.07
N GLU A 111 -29.77 -16.72 -2.14
CA GLU A 111 -28.72 -17.74 -2.24
C GLU A 111 -27.41 -17.35 -1.54
N MET A 112 -27.35 -16.18 -0.89
CA MET A 112 -26.09 -15.66 -0.32
C MET A 112 -25.41 -16.66 0.61
N GLY A 113 -26.15 -17.35 1.48
CA GLY A 113 -25.60 -18.25 2.51
C GLY A 113 -24.81 -19.45 1.97
N SER A 114 -24.99 -19.83 0.70
CA SER A 114 -24.32 -20.96 0.06
C SER A 114 -23.48 -20.55 -1.17
N CYS A 115 -23.27 -19.25 -1.38
CA CYS A 115 -22.64 -18.75 -2.60
C CYS A 115 -21.11 -18.90 -2.62
N GLU A 116 -20.60 -19.87 -3.38
CA GLU A 116 -19.15 -20.14 -3.58
C GLU A 116 -18.39 -19.00 -4.29
N LYS A 117 -19.10 -17.99 -4.83
CA LYS A 117 -18.45 -16.85 -5.50
C LYS A 117 -17.61 -16.02 -4.54
N PHE A 118 -17.76 -16.17 -3.22
CA PHE A 118 -16.93 -15.50 -2.22
C PHE A 118 -15.63 -16.24 -1.88
N ASP A 119 -15.44 -17.48 -2.33
CA ASP A 119 -14.31 -18.31 -1.86
C ASP A 119 -12.93 -17.70 -2.11
N PHE A 120 -12.76 -16.95 -3.20
CA PHE A 120 -11.50 -16.27 -3.50
C PHE A 120 -11.15 -15.15 -2.50
N LEU A 121 -12.14 -14.66 -1.73
CA LEU A 121 -11.94 -13.65 -0.69
C LEU A 121 -11.53 -14.29 0.64
N LYS A 122 -11.86 -15.57 0.89
CA LYS A 122 -11.62 -16.25 2.17
C LYS A 122 -10.16 -16.18 2.65
N PRO A 123 -9.12 -16.38 1.81
CA PRO A 123 -7.73 -16.32 2.26
C PRO A 123 -7.32 -14.97 2.85
N ARG A 124 -8.00 -13.88 2.46
CA ARG A 124 -7.63 -12.51 2.86
C ARG A 124 -8.64 -11.86 3.79
N CYS A 125 -9.91 -12.22 3.69
CA CYS A 125 -11.03 -11.58 4.37
C CYS A 125 -11.79 -12.54 5.31
N GLY A 126 -11.50 -13.85 5.29
CA GLY A 126 -12.28 -14.86 6.00
C GLY A 126 -13.78 -14.71 5.73
N ASP A 127 -14.57 -14.73 6.80
CA ASP A 127 -16.04 -14.54 6.74
C ASP A 127 -16.49 -13.08 6.87
N THR A 128 -15.58 -12.11 6.90
CA THR A 128 -15.93 -10.67 6.97
C THR A 128 -16.97 -10.28 5.93
N PRO A 129 -16.84 -10.65 4.63
CA PRO A 129 -17.86 -10.32 3.63
C PRO A 129 -19.26 -10.79 4.06
N TYR A 130 -19.40 -12.06 4.46
CA TYR A 130 -20.70 -12.61 4.87
C TYR A 130 -21.27 -11.93 6.12
N ARG A 131 -20.45 -11.71 7.15
CA ARG A 131 -20.87 -11.00 8.38
C ARG A 131 -21.37 -9.58 8.05
N ASN A 132 -20.67 -8.89 7.17
CA ASN A 132 -21.05 -7.56 6.74
C ASN A 132 -22.35 -7.58 5.92
N LEU A 133 -22.52 -8.53 5.00
CA LEU A 133 -23.76 -8.66 4.23
C LEU A 133 -24.99 -8.91 5.12
N LEU A 134 -24.87 -9.76 6.14
CA LEU A 134 -25.94 -9.99 7.12
C LEU A 134 -26.30 -8.69 7.86
N LYS A 135 -25.30 -7.96 8.36
CA LYS A 135 -25.52 -6.67 9.04
C LYS A 135 -26.11 -5.60 8.11
N ILE A 136 -25.67 -5.53 6.84
CA ILE A 136 -26.25 -4.59 5.86
C ILE A 136 -27.73 -4.93 5.62
N LYS A 137 -28.08 -6.22 5.54
CA LYS A 137 -29.48 -6.66 5.37
C LYS A 137 -30.36 -6.22 6.55
N GLU A 138 -29.82 -6.28 7.77
CA GLU A 138 -30.52 -5.95 9.01
C GLU A 138 -30.60 -4.44 9.28
N LEU A 139 -29.48 -3.74 9.13
CA LEU A 139 -29.29 -2.36 9.62
C LEU A 139 -29.27 -1.30 8.51
N GLY A 140 -29.08 -1.70 7.26
CA GLY A 140 -28.75 -0.78 6.16
C GLY A 140 -27.30 -0.26 6.24
N TYR A 141 -26.89 0.51 5.23
CA TYR A 141 -25.49 0.94 5.07
C TYR A 141 -24.99 1.89 6.17
N GLU A 142 -25.82 2.86 6.50
CA GLU A 142 -25.47 4.00 7.35
C GLU A 142 -25.11 3.55 8.76
N GLU A 143 -25.85 2.58 9.29
CA GLU A 143 -25.60 2.03 10.61
C GLU A 143 -24.54 0.92 10.56
N TRP A 144 -24.58 0.03 9.55
CA TRP A 144 -23.58 -1.03 9.41
C TRP A 144 -22.14 -0.48 9.37
N ILE A 145 -21.89 0.65 8.71
CA ILE A 145 -20.53 1.21 8.61
C ILE A 145 -19.93 1.49 9.99
N LYS A 146 -20.74 1.85 10.99
CA LYS A 146 -20.25 2.12 12.35
C LYS A 146 -19.80 0.83 13.07
N GLU A 147 -20.38 -0.30 12.72
CA GLU A 147 -20.14 -1.60 13.37
C GLU A 147 -19.52 -2.67 12.46
N ARG A 148 -19.05 -2.27 11.27
CA ARG A 148 -18.57 -3.20 10.25
C ARG A 148 -17.35 -3.98 10.73
N SER A 149 -17.24 -5.22 10.26
CA SER A 149 -16.04 -6.02 10.46
C SER A 149 -14.91 -5.54 9.53
N PRO A 150 -13.64 -5.58 9.99
CA PRO A 150 -12.50 -5.13 9.20
C PRO A 150 -12.28 -6.00 7.96
N HIS A 151 -11.84 -5.37 6.87
CA HIS A 151 -11.66 -6.00 5.55
C HIS A 151 -10.72 -7.21 5.56
N TYR A 152 -9.62 -7.15 6.32
CA TYR A 152 -8.59 -8.20 6.32
C TYR A 152 -8.51 -8.93 7.66
N ILE A 153 -8.34 -10.26 7.61
CA ILE A 153 -8.09 -11.12 8.78
C ILE A 153 -6.62 -11.10 9.23
N ILE A 154 -5.94 -9.96 9.11
CA ILE A 154 -4.53 -9.83 9.51
C ILE A 154 -4.49 -9.59 11.02
N SER A 155 -3.79 -10.47 11.74
CA SER A 155 -3.58 -10.38 13.19
C SER A 155 -3.08 -8.99 13.61
N GLY A 156 -3.75 -8.37 14.58
CA GLY A 156 -3.38 -7.07 15.13
C GLY A 156 -4.07 -5.86 14.50
N ARG A 157 -4.97 -6.06 13.50
CA ARG A 157 -5.78 -4.99 12.91
C ARG A 157 -7.22 -4.90 13.43
N ASP A 158 -7.53 -5.60 14.53
CA ASP A 158 -8.84 -5.56 15.21
C ASP A 158 -9.18 -4.17 15.78
N LYS A 159 -8.21 -3.26 15.81
CA LYS A 159 -8.41 -1.85 16.17
C LYS A 159 -8.25 -1.01 14.92
N ILE A 160 -9.35 -0.78 14.20
CA ILE A 160 -9.45 0.44 13.37
C ILE A 160 -9.33 1.60 14.35
N HIS A 161 -8.11 2.12 14.55
CA HIS A 161 -7.90 3.26 15.42
C HIS A 161 -8.64 4.45 14.78
N PRO A 162 -9.55 5.12 15.50
CA PRO A 162 -10.27 6.27 14.96
C PRO A 162 -9.33 7.39 14.48
N GLU A 163 -8.07 7.39 14.89
CA GLU A 163 -7.02 8.31 14.45
C GLU A 163 -6.49 8.09 13.03
N SER A 164 -6.73 6.93 12.42
CA SER A 164 -6.46 6.74 10.98
C SER A 164 -7.32 7.62 10.07
N LYS A 165 -8.41 8.21 10.62
CA LYS A 165 -9.19 9.27 9.98
C LYS A 165 -8.50 10.65 10.01
N SER A 166 -7.46 10.83 10.84
CA SER A 166 -6.80 12.13 11.14
C SER A 166 -5.39 12.26 10.54
N ILE A 167 -4.73 11.14 10.22
CA ILE A 167 -3.33 11.16 9.72
C ILE A 167 -3.19 11.88 8.36
N SER A 168 -4.26 11.98 7.58
CA SER A 168 -4.30 12.77 6.34
C SER A 168 -4.10 14.27 6.55
N ARG A 169 -4.23 14.80 7.78
CA ARG A 169 -3.97 16.22 8.10
C ARG A 169 -2.62 16.49 8.78
N LYS A 170 -1.97 15.49 9.38
CA LYS A 170 -0.73 15.71 10.17
C LYS A 170 0.57 15.50 9.42
N ILE A 171 0.56 14.90 8.22
CA ILE A 171 1.79 14.79 7.40
C ILE A 171 2.15 16.13 6.72
N GLN A 172 1.20 17.07 6.60
CA GLN A 172 1.47 18.42 6.09
C GLN A 172 2.25 19.32 7.07
N SER A 173 2.51 18.86 8.30
CA SER A 173 3.11 19.71 9.35
C SER A 173 4.31 19.08 10.04
N PHE A 174 5.06 18.19 9.38
CA PHE A 174 6.41 17.88 9.86
C PHE A 174 7.36 18.99 9.36
N PRO A 175 7.89 19.86 10.25
CA PRO A 175 8.94 20.77 9.85
C PRO A 175 10.18 19.92 9.59
N PHE A 176 10.60 19.81 8.34
CA PHE A 176 11.89 19.21 7.94
C PHE A 176 13.08 20.10 8.33
N SER A 177 12.94 20.89 9.41
CA SER A 177 13.88 21.91 9.83
C SER A 177 14.07 21.82 11.35
N GLN A 178 14.77 20.78 11.79
CA GLN A 178 15.75 20.86 12.87
C GLN A 178 16.56 19.57 12.89
N GLY A 179 17.87 19.74 12.73
CA GLY A 179 18.77 18.73 12.20
C GLY A 179 19.18 17.63 13.17
N LEU A 180 19.39 16.45 12.60
CA LEU A 180 20.69 15.80 12.71
C LEU A 180 21.40 15.98 11.36
N LEU A 181 22.51 16.70 11.37
CA LEU A 181 23.40 16.86 10.22
C LEU A 181 24.09 15.51 9.93
N CYS A 182 23.38 14.60 9.28
CA CYS A 182 24.03 13.55 8.50
C CYS A 182 24.57 14.24 7.26
N HIS A 183 25.88 14.46 7.19
CA HIS A 183 26.51 15.09 6.03
C HIS A 183 26.42 14.14 4.84
N VAL A 184 25.32 14.18 4.09
CA VAL A 184 25.17 13.46 2.83
C VAL A 184 26.13 14.11 1.84
N PRO A 185 27.15 13.39 1.33
CA PRO A 185 28.07 13.97 0.36
C PRO A 185 27.30 14.42 -0.87
N SER A 186 27.69 15.54 -1.47
CA SER A 186 27.11 16.00 -2.74
C SER A 186 27.23 14.89 -3.80
N LEU A 187 26.33 14.93 -4.81
CA LEU A 187 26.33 13.97 -5.91
C LEU A 187 27.72 13.88 -6.58
N ASP A 188 28.48 14.97 -6.59
CA ASP A 188 29.84 15.02 -7.11
C ASP A 188 30.87 14.32 -6.21
N LYS A 189 30.69 14.34 -4.88
CA LYS A 189 31.50 13.54 -3.95
C LYS A 189 31.21 12.03 -4.08
N LEU A 190 29.96 11.64 -4.35
CA LEU A 190 29.61 10.24 -4.63
C LEU A 190 30.21 9.76 -5.96
N LYS A 191 30.23 10.62 -6.99
CA LYS A 191 30.92 10.34 -8.27
C LYS A 191 32.44 10.20 -8.11
N ALA A 192 33.06 10.98 -7.22
CA ALA A 192 34.50 10.90 -6.94
C ALA A 192 34.90 9.58 -6.25
N LEU A 193 34.06 9.04 -5.35
CA LEU A 193 34.29 7.76 -4.67
C LEU A 193 34.11 6.53 -5.59
N LEU A 194 33.49 6.72 -6.76
CA LEU A 194 33.33 5.68 -7.79
C LEU A 194 34.45 5.70 -8.84
N ASN A 195 35.46 6.58 -8.68
CA ASN A 195 36.64 6.62 -9.55
C ASN A 195 37.76 5.74 -8.96
N PRO A 196 38.18 4.65 -9.65
CA PRO A 196 39.16 3.70 -9.11
C PRO A 196 40.55 4.31 -8.85
N HIS A 197 40.89 5.46 -9.44
CA HIS A 197 42.13 6.18 -9.13
C HIS A 197 42.08 7.01 -7.84
N ALA A 198 40.90 7.41 -7.36
CA ALA A 198 40.75 8.24 -6.15
C ALA A 198 40.60 7.41 -4.86
N ALA A 199 40.21 6.13 -4.96
CA ALA A 199 40.09 5.25 -3.79
C ALA A 199 41.44 4.95 -3.11
N ARG A 200 42.55 5.06 -3.86
CA ARG A 200 43.90 4.74 -3.36
C ARG A 200 44.52 5.84 -2.48
N SER A 201 44.11 7.09 -2.64
CA SER A 201 44.62 8.20 -1.81
C SER A 201 43.91 8.30 -0.45
N TYR A 202 42.66 7.86 -0.36
CA TYR A 202 41.91 7.86 0.91
C TYR A 202 42.29 6.72 1.85
N LEU A 203 42.61 5.53 1.32
CA LEU A 203 43.05 4.40 2.15
C LEU A 203 44.42 4.65 2.80
N ASN A 204 45.34 5.32 2.09
CA ASN A 204 46.67 5.64 2.62
C ASN A 204 46.64 6.74 3.71
N GLN A 205 45.56 7.51 3.85
CA GLN A 205 45.42 8.50 4.92
C GLN A 205 44.82 7.92 6.21
N ALA A 206 44.15 6.76 6.13
CA ALA A 206 43.55 6.10 7.29
C ALA A 206 44.56 5.21 8.06
N GLU A 207 45.68 4.83 7.45
CA GLU A 207 46.70 3.97 8.08
C GLU A 207 47.89 4.74 8.68
N GLY A 208 47.93 6.08 8.57
CA GLY A 208 49.05 6.91 9.03
C GLY A 208 48.90 7.54 10.43
N GLY A 209 47.80 7.30 11.14
CA GLY A 209 47.46 7.98 12.40
C GLY A 209 47.54 7.08 13.62
N GLY A 210 48.72 6.54 13.96
CA GLY A 210 48.87 5.71 15.17
C GLY A 210 50.28 5.18 15.42
N ASN A 211 51.23 6.07 15.74
CA ASN A 211 52.31 5.89 16.73
C ASN A 211 53.47 6.87 16.50
N ARG A 212 53.42 8.04 17.15
CA ARG A 212 54.38 8.52 18.15
C ARG A 212 54.06 9.95 18.56
#